data_AF-A0A067RE08-F1
#
_entry.id   AF-A0A067RE08-F1
#
_cell.length_a   1.000
_cell.length_b   1.000
_cell.length_c   1.000
_cell.angle_alpha   90.00
_cell.angle_beta   90.00
_cell.angle_gamma   90.00
#
_symmetry.space_group_name_H-M   'P 1'
#
loop_
_entity.id
_entity.type
_entity.pdbx_description
1 polymer ?
#
loop_
_entity_poly.entity_id
_entity_poly.type
_entity_poly.pdbx_seq_one_letter_code
_entity_poly.pdbx_strand_id
1 'polypeptide(L)'
;MNLTLKLFTLVSFLRLLLKCLLCCRYWLFRSWGRIGTTIGGKKLEEVQTLKNALQIFESMYEEKTGNMWFDRNNFQKVPGRFYPVDLDYTQEDDETLLQAGSSSITCKLLPPMQELVQLVFDVNLMEHVVLEFELDLQKMPLGKLSKKQIQQAYSVLTDMQELIKNGGSDSRFIDASNRFYTLIPHDFGVENPPVLKSEEMIKQKTEMLDSLMEVESAYKLQKGDADGNVHPLGAHYAKLNTDI
;
A
#
# COMPACT_ATOMS: atom_id res chain seq x y z
N MET A 1 -5.48 22.38 -1.28
CA MET A 1 -6.12 21.14 -1.77
C MET A 1 -5.03 20.24 -2.33
N ASN A 2 -4.95 18.99 -1.86
CA ASN A 2 -4.00 17.99 -2.34
C ASN A 2 -4.79 16.78 -2.83
N LEU A 3 -4.63 16.39 -4.09
CA LEU A 3 -5.16 15.14 -4.62
C LEU A 3 -4.01 14.19 -4.88
N THR A 4 -4.12 12.96 -4.40
CA THR A 4 -3.18 11.88 -4.68
C THR A 4 -3.95 10.72 -5.25
N LEU A 5 -3.47 10.18 -6.36
CA LEU A 5 -4.01 8.96 -6.94
C LEU A 5 -2.86 8.06 -7.36
N LYS A 6 -3.01 6.77 -7.08
CA LYS A 6 -2.16 5.73 -7.61
C LYS A 6 -2.99 4.73 -8.39
N LEU A 7 -2.51 4.45 -9.58
CA LEU A 7 -3.11 3.61 -10.58
C LEU A 7 -2.13 2.47 -10.84
N PHE A 8 -2.62 1.24 -10.84
CA PHE A 8 -1.81 0.05 -11.11
C PHE A 8 -2.39 -0.78 -12.26
N THR A 9 -1.49 -1.38 -13.03
CA THR A 9 -1.77 -2.57 -13.84
C THR A 9 -1.03 -3.74 -13.22
N LEU A 10 -1.03 -4.88 -13.92
CA LEU A 10 -0.32 -6.09 -13.53
C LEU A 10 1.14 -5.86 -13.10
N VAL A 11 1.87 -5.01 -13.83
CA VAL A 11 3.32 -4.80 -13.64
C VAL A 11 3.71 -3.33 -13.68
N SER A 12 2.77 -2.41 -13.89
CA SER A 12 3.06 -0.98 -14.03
C SER A 12 2.30 -0.16 -13.01
N PHE A 13 2.89 0.95 -12.59
CA PHE A 13 2.25 1.93 -11.75
C PHE A 13 2.21 3.30 -12.45
N LEU A 14 1.23 4.11 -12.06
CA LEU A 14 1.13 5.52 -12.38
C LEU A 14 0.65 6.25 -11.11
N ARG A 15 1.47 7.18 -10.63
CA ARG A 15 1.12 8.09 -9.53
C ARG A 15 0.82 9.47 -10.12
N LEU A 16 -0.35 10.00 -9.80
CA LEU A 16 -0.78 11.36 -10.11
C LEU A 16 -0.90 12.14 -8.80
N LEU A 17 -0.26 13.30 -8.72
CA LEU A 17 -0.36 14.21 -7.58
C LEU A 17 -0.74 15.59 -8.09
N LEU A 18 -1.70 16.21 -7.42
CA LEU A 18 -2.02 17.63 -7.58
C LEU A 18 -1.82 18.31 -6.23
N LYS A 19 -0.86 19.23 -6.14
CA LYS A 19 -0.55 19.98 -4.92
C LYS A 19 -0.76 21.47 -5.17
N CYS A 20 -1.42 22.13 -4.22
CA CYS A 20 -1.57 23.59 -4.20
C CYS A 20 -0.62 24.16 -3.14
N LEU A 21 0.29 25.06 -3.55
CA LEU A 21 1.13 25.80 -2.62
C LEU A 21 0.54 27.19 -2.37
N LEU A 22 0.90 27.82 -1.25
CA LEU A 22 0.33 29.06 -0.65
C LEU A 22 0.18 30.29 -1.57
N CYS A 23 0.61 30.23 -2.84
CA CYS A 23 0.62 31.35 -3.80
C CYS A 23 -0.06 31.02 -5.15
N CYS A 24 -1.31 30.55 -5.16
CA CYS A 24 -2.11 30.37 -6.40
C CYS A 24 -1.43 29.56 -7.53
N ARG A 25 -0.44 28.73 -7.20
CA ARG A 25 0.28 27.87 -8.14
C ARG A 25 -0.09 26.41 -7.86
N TYR A 26 -0.44 25.71 -8.93
CA TYR A 26 -0.83 24.31 -8.88
C TYR A 26 0.23 23.49 -9.56
N TRP A 27 0.65 22.43 -8.91
CA TRP A 27 1.67 21.53 -9.44
C TRP A 27 1.04 20.18 -9.71
N LEU A 28 1.15 19.74 -10.95
CA LEU A 28 0.77 18.40 -11.34
C LEU A 28 2.03 17.56 -11.49
N PHE A 29 2.17 16.56 -10.62
CA PHE A 29 3.29 15.63 -10.66
C PHE A 29 2.81 14.25 -11.10
N ARG A 30 3.58 13.65 -12.00
CA ARG A 30 3.34 12.31 -12.54
C ARG A 30 4.59 11.49 -12.36
N SER A 31 4.42 10.24 -11.92
CA SER A 31 5.47 9.24 -11.93
C SER A 31 4.89 7.94 -12.42
N TRP A 32 5.57 7.29 -13.37
CA TRP A 32 5.14 6.03 -13.94
C TRP A 32 6.34 5.11 -14.10
N GLY A 33 6.08 3.82 -14.19
CA GLY A 33 7.13 2.85 -14.38
C GLY A 33 6.65 1.43 -14.16
N ARG A 34 7.59 0.51 -14.26
CA ARG A 34 7.37 -0.90 -13.92
C ARG A 34 7.68 -1.11 -12.44
N ILE A 35 6.78 -1.79 -11.74
CA ILE A 35 6.86 -2.07 -10.30
C ILE A 35 8.17 -2.80 -10.02
N GLY A 36 8.88 -2.43 -8.94
CA GLY A 36 10.13 -3.08 -8.56
C GLY A 36 11.37 -2.78 -9.40
N THR A 37 11.25 -1.91 -10.42
CA THR A 37 12.36 -1.61 -11.32
C THR A 37 12.66 -0.11 -11.40
N THR A 38 13.85 0.23 -11.86
CA THR A 38 14.23 1.61 -12.21
C THR A 38 13.64 2.07 -13.55
N ILE A 39 12.89 1.20 -14.24
CA ILE A 39 12.28 1.49 -15.54
C ILE A 39 11.05 2.38 -15.31
N GLY A 40 11.15 3.64 -15.71
CA GLY A 40 10.07 4.59 -15.53
C GLY A 40 10.49 6.03 -15.80
N GLY A 41 9.61 6.95 -15.43
CA GLY A 41 9.83 8.37 -15.58
C GLY A 41 9.05 9.18 -14.56
N LYS A 42 9.42 10.45 -14.44
CA LYS A 42 8.67 11.44 -13.67
C LYS A 42 8.55 12.73 -14.47
N LYS A 43 7.44 13.43 -14.29
CA LYS A 43 7.18 14.72 -14.92
C LYS A 43 6.46 15.64 -13.94
N LEU A 44 7.00 16.84 -13.77
CA LEU A 44 6.41 17.90 -12.96
C LEU A 44 5.97 19.02 -13.91
N GLU A 45 4.72 19.44 -13.80
CA GLU A 45 4.16 20.53 -14.59
C GLU A 45 3.52 21.58 -13.67
N GLU A 46 3.83 22.85 -13.94
CA GLU A 46 3.18 23.98 -13.28
C GLU A 46 1.92 24.39 -14.05
N VAL A 47 0.82 24.58 -13.33
CA VAL A 47 -0.46 25.00 -13.87
C VAL A 47 -0.93 26.26 -13.14
N GLN A 48 -1.34 27.27 -13.90
CA GLN A 48 -1.66 28.60 -13.37
C GLN A 48 -3.03 28.66 -12.65
N THR A 49 -3.97 27.79 -13.00
CA THR A 49 -5.33 27.83 -12.43
C THR A 49 -5.76 26.46 -11.91
N LEU A 50 -6.52 26.46 -10.80
CA LEU A 50 -7.04 25.23 -10.20
C LEU A 50 -7.92 24.47 -11.17
N LYS A 51 -8.79 25.20 -11.88
CA LYS A 51 -9.75 24.61 -12.82
C LYS A 51 -9.04 23.85 -13.93
N ASN A 52 -7.99 24.43 -14.52
CA ASN A 52 -7.22 23.75 -15.55
C ASN A 52 -6.48 22.54 -14.98
N ALA A 53 -5.90 22.68 -13.78
CA ALA A 53 -5.18 21.58 -13.13
C ALA A 53 -6.11 20.39 -12.81
N LEU A 54 -7.34 20.66 -12.37
CA LEU A 54 -8.39 19.65 -12.18
C LEU A 54 -8.80 19.00 -13.49
N GLN A 55 -9.05 19.78 -14.55
CA GLN A 55 -9.41 19.22 -15.86
C GLN A 55 -8.34 18.30 -16.43
N ILE A 56 -7.06 18.70 -16.32
CA ILE A 56 -5.94 17.87 -16.75
C ILE A 56 -5.90 16.58 -15.92
N PHE A 57 -6.07 16.68 -14.59
CA PHE A 57 -6.08 15.53 -13.69
C PHE A 57 -7.23 14.55 -14.03
N GLU A 58 -8.45 15.05 -14.18
CA GLU A 58 -9.65 14.26 -14.49
C GLU A 58 -9.54 13.61 -15.88
N SER A 59 -9.06 14.36 -16.88
CA SER A 59 -8.85 13.83 -18.24
C SER A 59 -7.83 12.70 -18.24
N MET A 60 -6.72 12.83 -17.52
CA MET A 60 -5.74 11.74 -17.39
C MET A 60 -6.29 10.54 -16.64
N TYR A 61 -7.10 10.77 -15.60
CA TYR A 61 -7.76 9.68 -14.89
C TYR A 61 -8.64 8.86 -15.84
N GLU A 62 -9.49 9.54 -16.61
CA GLU A 62 -10.38 8.91 -17.58
C GLU A 62 -9.59 8.20 -18.70
N GLU A 63 -8.54 8.85 -19.23
CA GLU A 63 -7.67 8.24 -20.24
C GLU A 63 -7.04 6.93 -19.73
N LYS A 64 -6.54 6.93 -18.49
CA LYS A 64 -5.80 5.79 -17.94
C LYS A 64 -6.68 4.69 -17.36
N THR A 65 -7.88 5.02 -16.87
CA THR A 65 -8.77 4.06 -16.22
C THR A 65 -10.01 3.70 -17.04
N GLY A 66 -10.44 4.59 -17.94
CA GLY A 66 -11.71 4.47 -18.66
C GLY A 66 -12.94 4.84 -17.83
N ASN A 67 -12.75 5.42 -16.64
CA ASN A 67 -13.81 5.81 -15.73
C ASN A 67 -13.78 7.32 -15.48
N MET A 68 -14.94 7.91 -15.23
CA MET A 68 -15.05 9.34 -14.89
C MET A 68 -14.60 9.58 -13.44
N TRP A 69 -13.84 10.66 -13.19
CA TRP A 69 -13.34 10.96 -11.84
C TRP A 69 -14.46 11.22 -10.82
N PHE A 70 -15.57 11.82 -11.26
CA PHE A 70 -16.73 12.08 -10.41
C PHE A 70 -17.38 10.80 -9.88
N ASP A 71 -17.38 9.73 -10.67
CA ASP A 71 -18.00 8.44 -10.33
C ASP A 71 -16.97 7.39 -9.86
N ARG A 72 -15.84 7.84 -9.32
CA ARG A 72 -14.75 6.96 -8.85
C ARG A 72 -15.16 5.93 -7.79
N ASN A 73 -16.27 6.16 -7.08
CA ASN A 73 -16.79 5.23 -6.07
C ASN A 73 -17.46 4.00 -6.71
N ASN A 74 -17.95 4.12 -7.95
CA ASN A 74 -18.56 3.04 -8.72
C ASN A 74 -17.59 2.54 -9.81
N PHE A 75 -16.31 2.41 -9.46
CA PHE A 75 -15.25 2.07 -10.41
C PHE A 75 -15.49 0.71 -11.09
N GLN A 76 -15.40 0.68 -12.42
CA GLN A 76 -15.44 -0.56 -13.20
C GLN A 76 -14.10 -0.82 -13.88
N LYS A 77 -13.53 -2.00 -13.61
CA LYS A 77 -12.27 -2.40 -14.23
C LYS A 77 -12.44 -2.58 -15.74
N VAL A 78 -11.73 -1.78 -16.53
CA VAL A 78 -11.63 -1.93 -17.99
C VAL A 78 -10.39 -2.75 -18.36
N PRO A 79 -10.48 -3.76 -19.26
CA PRO A 79 -9.33 -4.51 -19.74
C PRO A 79 -8.22 -3.60 -20.31
N GLY A 80 -6.96 -3.90 -20.00
CA GLY A 80 -5.79 -3.13 -20.47
C GLY A 80 -5.60 -1.74 -19.84
N ARG A 81 -6.53 -1.26 -19.02
CA ARG A 81 -6.44 0.03 -18.32
C ARG A 81 -5.97 -0.13 -16.88
N PHE A 82 -5.64 0.98 -16.22
CA PHE A 82 -5.23 0.97 -14.82
C PHE A 82 -6.41 0.78 -13.86
N TYR A 83 -6.11 0.32 -12.65
CA TYR A 83 -7.01 0.21 -11.51
C TYR A 83 -6.53 1.12 -10.37
N PRO A 84 -7.41 1.92 -9.74
CA PRO A 84 -7.05 2.72 -8.58
C PRO A 84 -6.84 1.83 -7.36
N VAL A 85 -5.67 1.93 -6.74
CA VAL A 85 -5.35 1.26 -5.49
C VAL A 85 -5.42 2.31 -4.39
N ASP A 86 -6.29 2.07 -3.41
CA ASP A 86 -6.49 2.96 -2.27
C ASP A 86 -5.29 2.83 -1.33
N LEU A 87 -4.35 3.77 -1.47
CA LEU A 87 -3.21 3.88 -0.60
C LEU A 87 -3.27 5.21 0.16
N ASP A 88 -3.41 5.14 1.48
CA ASP A 88 -3.60 6.32 2.35
C ASP A 88 -2.28 7.11 2.52
N TYR A 89 -1.95 7.94 1.53
CA TYR A 89 -0.79 8.85 1.56
C TYR A 89 -1.09 10.21 2.19
N THR A 90 -2.27 10.42 2.77
CA THR A 90 -2.63 11.66 3.46
C THR A 90 -1.72 11.99 4.66
N GLN A 91 -0.92 11.02 5.10
CA GLN A 91 0.20 11.24 6.01
C GLN A 91 1.50 11.25 5.19
N GLU A 92 1.83 12.43 4.64
CA GLU A 92 3.21 12.81 4.34
C GLU A 92 3.93 12.94 5.70
N ASP A 93 5.10 12.31 5.82
CA ASP A 93 6.16 12.58 6.79
C ASP A 93 5.76 12.56 8.28
N ASP A 94 5.66 11.37 8.85
CA ASP A 94 5.79 11.18 10.30
C ASP A 94 6.90 10.16 10.59
N GLU A 95 8.04 10.32 9.89
CA GLU A 95 9.32 9.73 10.31
C GLU A 95 9.74 10.25 11.70
N THR A 96 9.06 11.26 12.23
CA THR A 96 9.35 11.93 13.50
C THR A 96 9.02 11.13 14.76
N LEU A 97 8.31 10.01 14.69
CA LEU A 97 8.03 9.18 15.88
C LEU A 97 8.89 7.92 15.98
N LEU A 98 9.72 7.61 14.97
CA LEU A 98 10.46 6.35 14.90
C LEU A 98 11.85 6.39 15.57
N GLN A 99 12.32 7.54 16.02
CA GLN A 99 13.54 7.58 16.84
C GLN A 99 13.19 7.35 18.31
N ALA A 100 13.17 6.07 18.71
CA ALA A 100 13.31 5.64 20.10
C ALA A 100 14.70 5.97 20.70
N GLY A 101 15.31 7.09 20.30
CA GLY A 101 16.62 7.53 20.74
C GLY A 101 16.55 8.99 21.17
N SER A 102 16.50 9.22 22.49
CA SER A 102 16.58 10.52 23.17
C SER A 102 15.24 11.17 23.56
N SER A 103 14.38 10.44 24.28
CA SER A 103 13.55 11.14 25.27
C SER A 103 14.35 11.20 26.58
N SER A 104 14.45 12.39 27.18
CA SER A 104 15.07 12.63 28.49
C SER A 104 14.29 12.01 29.66
N ILE A 105 13.35 11.10 29.36
CA ILE A 105 12.37 10.51 30.26
C ILE A 105 12.80 9.07 30.53
N THR A 106 12.95 8.70 31.79
CA THR A 106 13.35 7.33 32.17
C THR A 106 12.20 6.34 31.93
N CYS A 107 12.47 5.25 31.21
CA CYS A 107 11.50 4.16 31.03
C CYS A 107 11.28 3.43 32.36
N LYS A 108 10.00 3.22 32.75
CA LYS A 108 9.63 2.52 34.00
C LYS A 108 9.63 0.99 33.89
N LEU A 109 9.82 0.46 32.69
CA LEU A 109 9.79 -0.99 32.42
C LEU A 109 11.12 -1.66 32.79
N LEU A 110 11.08 -2.93 33.18
CA LEU A 110 12.29 -3.73 33.42
C LEU A 110 13.08 -3.91 32.10
N PRO A 111 14.42 -4.05 32.13
CA PRO A 111 15.22 -4.21 30.91
C PRO A 111 14.74 -5.34 29.98
N PRO A 112 14.39 -6.55 30.47
CA PRO A 112 13.86 -7.61 29.60
C PRO A 112 12.52 -7.24 28.92
N MET A 113 11.69 -6.44 29.60
CA MET A 113 10.42 -5.94 29.05
C MET A 113 10.67 -4.89 27.97
N GLN A 114 11.69 -4.06 28.12
CA GLN A 114 12.08 -3.07 27.12
C GLN A 114 12.56 -3.76 25.84
N GLU A 115 13.40 -4.78 25.96
CA GLU A 115 13.87 -5.59 24.82
C GLU A 115 12.72 -6.29 24.10
N LEU A 116 11.78 -6.89 24.84
CA LEU A 116 10.60 -7.52 24.25
C LEU A 116 9.74 -6.52 23.47
N VAL A 117 9.45 -5.36 24.08
CA VAL A 117 8.64 -4.32 23.42
C VAL A 117 9.35 -3.75 22.19
N GLN A 118 10.68 -3.58 22.25
CA GLN A 118 11.47 -3.18 21.09
C GLN A 118 11.39 -4.20 19.95
N LEU A 119 11.49 -5.50 20.27
CA LEU A 119 11.38 -6.56 19.27
C LEU A 119 9.99 -6.63 18.63
N VAL A 120 8.93 -6.50 19.42
CA VAL A 120 7.53 -6.58 18.93
C VAL A 120 7.19 -5.39 18.03
N PHE A 121 7.75 -4.21 18.28
CA PHE A 121 7.49 -2.98 17.51
C PHE A 121 8.65 -2.60 16.57
N ASP A 122 9.52 -3.54 16.20
CA ASP A 122 10.61 -3.29 15.25
C ASP A 122 10.08 -3.15 13.81
N VAL A 123 10.07 -1.91 13.32
CA VAL A 123 9.62 -1.59 11.96
C VAL A 123 10.51 -2.25 10.90
N ASN A 124 11.81 -2.40 11.16
CA ASN A 124 12.72 -3.02 10.19
C ASN A 124 12.36 -4.50 10.00
N LEU A 125 12.02 -5.20 11.09
CA LEU A 125 11.55 -6.58 11.02
C LEU A 125 10.25 -6.68 10.21
N MET A 126 9.31 -5.74 10.42
CA MET A 126 8.07 -5.68 9.65
C MET A 126 8.33 -5.40 8.15
N GLU A 127 9.30 -4.54 7.82
CA GLU A 127 9.70 -4.26 6.43
C GLU A 127 10.34 -5.49 5.77
N HIS A 128 11.19 -6.22 6.50
CA HIS A 128 11.80 -7.44 6.02
C HIS A 128 10.77 -8.53 5.67
N VAL A 129 9.73 -8.71 6.48
CA VAL A 129 8.64 -9.65 6.20
C VAL A 129 7.92 -9.28 4.90
N VAL A 130 7.67 -7.99 4.66
CA VAL A 130 7.00 -7.54 3.43
C VAL A 130 7.89 -7.72 2.18
N LEU A 131 9.21 -7.54 2.32
CA LEU A 131 10.16 -7.82 1.24
C LEU A 131 10.25 -9.30 0.89
N GLU A 132 10.17 -10.20 1.89
CA GLU A 132 10.19 -11.65 1.68
C GLU A 132 9.04 -12.12 0.77
N PHE A 133 7.91 -11.42 0.81
CA PHE A 133 6.75 -11.69 -0.04
C PHE A 133 6.82 -11.07 -1.44
N GLU A 134 7.99 -10.54 -1.85
CA GLU A 134 8.21 -9.91 -3.17
C GLU A 134 7.31 -8.69 -3.38
N LEU A 135 7.04 -7.92 -2.32
CA LEU A 135 6.20 -6.74 -2.39
C LEU A 135 7.04 -5.47 -2.47
N ASP A 136 6.64 -4.53 -3.33
CA ASP A 136 7.36 -3.28 -3.54
C ASP A 136 7.08 -2.29 -2.39
N LEU A 137 7.98 -2.24 -1.39
CA LEU A 137 7.91 -1.30 -0.25
C LEU A 137 7.88 0.18 -0.66
N GLN A 138 8.48 0.56 -1.79
CA GLN A 138 8.44 1.95 -2.24
C GLN A 138 7.04 2.34 -2.74
N LYS A 139 6.34 1.39 -3.36
CA LYS A 139 4.97 1.61 -3.84
C LYS A 139 3.93 1.31 -2.78
N MET A 140 4.25 0.44 -1.81
CA MET A 140 3.44 0.02 -0.67
C MET A 140 4.22 0.13 0.65
N PRO A 141 4.41 1.35 1.18
CA PRO A 141 4.96 1.53 2.52
C PRO A 141 3.97 1.00 3.55
N LEU A 142 4.51 0.44 4.63
CA LEU A 142 3.76 -0.19 5.72
C LEU A 142 2.62 0.71 6.22
N GLY A 143 1.45 0.10 6.44
CA GLY A 143 0.26 0.76 6.99
C GLY A 143 -0.58 1.59 6.01
N LYS A 144 -0.23 1.63 4.72
CA LYS A 144 -1.03 2.35 3.69
C LYS A 144 -1.93 1.45 2.85
N LEU A 145 -1.85 0.13 2.99
CA LEU A 145 -2.75 -0.79 2.31
C LEU A 145 -4.11 -0.81 3.02
N SER A 146 -5.18 -0.50 2.29
CA SER A 146 -6.54 -0.51 2.86
C SER A 146 -6.98 -1.93 3.21
N LYS A 147 -7.54 -2.14 4.41
CA LYS A 147 -8.19 -3.42 4.80
C LYS A 147 -9.20 -3.90 3.75
N LYS A 148 -9.89 -2.98 3.09
CA LYS A 148 -10.84 -3.30 2.01
C LYS A 148 -10.14 -3.96 0.82
N GLN A 149 -8.95 -3.49 0.47
CA GLN A 149 -8.15 -4.02 -0.63
C GLN A 149 -7.65 -5.43 -0.32
N ILE A 150 -7.18 -5.66 0.91
CA ILE A 150 -6.77 -6.99 1.39
C ILE A 150 -7.98 -7.96 1.32
N GLN A 151 -9.15 -7.54 1.80
CA GLN A 151 -10.39 -8.34 1.74
C GLN A 151 -10.82 -8.67 0.31
N GLN A 152 -10.68 -7.74 -0.62
CA GLN A 152 -10.93 -7.98 -2.04
C GLN A 152 -9.94 -9.01 -2.61
N ALA A 153 -8.67 -8.95 -2.22
CA ALA A 153 -7.66 -9.92 -2.64
C ALA A 153 -7.98 -11.33 -2.12
N TYR A 154 -8.43 -11.49 -0.86
CA TYR A 154 -8.92 -12.77 -0.35
C TYR A 154 -10.10 -13.31 -1.14
N SER A 155 -11.02 -12.44 -1.53
CA SER A 155 -12.18 -12.85 -2.34
C SER A 155 -11.72 -13.45 -3.67
N VAL A 156 -10.73 -12.81 -4.32
CA VAL A 156 -10.12 -13.34 -5.55
C VAL A 156 -9.41 -14.67 -5.33
N LEU A 157 -8.66 -14.85 -4.23
CA LEU A 157 -8.02 -16.14 -3.92
C LEU A 157 -9.06 -17.22 -3.61
N THR A 158 -10.17 -16.88 -2.97
CA THR A 158 -11.28 -17.81 -2.69
C THR A 158 -11.92 -18.26 -4.01
N ASP A 159 -12.21 -17.32 -4.92
CA ASP A 159 -12.71 -17.63 -6.27
C ASP A 159 -11.74 -18.57 -7.01
N MET A 160 -10.42 -18.37 -6.88
CA MET A 160 -9.42 -19.26 -7.47
C MET A 160 -9.44 -20.67 -6.88
N GLN A 161 -9.59 -20.82 -5.56
CA GLN A 161 -9.70 -22.14 -4.93
C GLN A 161 -10.92 -22.90 -5.46
N GLU A 162 -12.05 -22.21 -5.65
CA GLU A 162 -13.23 -22.81 -6.28
C GLU A 162 -12.98 -23.17 -7.75
N LEU A 163 -12.25 -22.34 -8.50
CA LEU A 163 -11.86 -22.65 -9.87
C LEU A 163 -10.97 -23.90 -9.95
N ILE A 164 -10.07 -24.12 -8.99
CA ILE A 164 -9.27 -25.36 -8.93
C ILE A 164 -10.18 -26.57 -8.71
N LYS A 165 -11.08 -26.51 -7.71
CA LYS A 165 -11.99 -27.62 -7.37
C LYS A 165 -12.91 -27.99 -8.54
N ASN A 166 -13.35 -27.00 -9.30
CA ASN A 166 -14.28 -27.18 -10.41
C ASN A 166 -13.59 -27.46 -11.76
N GLY A 167 -12.25 -27.48 -11.82
CA GLY A 167 -11.50 -27.67 -13.06
C GLY A 167 -11.70 -26.54 -14.08
N GLY A 168 -11.53 -25.29 -13.64
CA GLY A 168 -11.66 -24.10 -14.48
C GLY A 168 -10.69 -24.07 -15.67
N SER A 169 -11.04 -23.30 -16.71
CA SER A 169 -10.16 -23.12 -17.86
C SER A 169 -8.96 -22.22 -17.55
N ASP A 170 -7.85 -22.41 -18.27
CA ASP A 170 -6.63 -21.61 -18.13
C ASP A 170 -6.89 -20.10 -18.23
N SER A 171 -7.82 -19.68 -19.09
CA SER A 171 -8.21 -18.28 -19.22
C SER A 171 -8.76 -17.68 -17.93
N ARG A 172 -9.47 -18.46 -17.12
CA ARG A 172 -10.01 -17.97 -15.84
C ARG A 172 -8.92 -17.86 -14.77
N PHE A 173 -7.95 -18.79 -14.76
CA PHE A 173 -6.78 -18.68 -13.89
C PHE A 173 -5.93 -17.46 -14.22
N ILE A 174 -5.72 -17.19 -15.51
CA ILE A 174 -4.99 -15.98 -15.96
C ILE A 174 -5.74 -14.72 -15.53
N ASP A 175 -7.05 -14.64 -15.76
CA ASP A 175 -7.85 -13.47 -15.35
C ASP A 175 -7.80 -13.24 -13.84
N ALA A 176 -8.05 -14.30 -13.05
CA ALA A 176 -8.01 -14.21 -11.60
C ALA A 176 -6.61 -13.80 -11.11
N SER A 177 -5.54 -14.36 -11.70
CA SER A 177 -4.15 -14.01 -11.33
C SER A 177 -3.87 -12.54 -11.63
N ASN A 178 -4.33 -12.05 -12.78
CA ASN A 178 -4.19 -10.65 -13.15
C ASN A 178 -4.94 -9.73 -12.19
N ARG A 179 -6.15 -10.11 -11.76
CA ARG A 179 -6.92 -9.37 -10.75
C ARG A 179 -6.18 -9.32 -9.42
N PHE A 180 -5.62 -10.44 -8.97
CA PHE A 180 -4.86 -10.52 -7.73
C PHE A 180 -3.63 -9.59 -7.74
N TYR A 181 -2.76 -9.68 -8.75
CA TYR A 181 -1.56 -8.83 -8.82
C TYR A 181 -1.85 -7.35 -9.10
N THR A 182 -3.02 -7.04 -9.66
CA THR A 182 -3.49 -5.65 -9.78
C THR A 182 -3.92 -5.07 -8.43
N LEU A 183 -4.52 -5.92 -7.56
CA LEU A 183 -4.93 -5.52 -6.22
C LEU A 183 -3.74 -5.43 -5.25
N ILE A 184 -2.80 -6.38 -5.36
CA ILE A 184 -1.59 -6.45 -4.54
C ILE A 184 -0.38 -6.32 -5.46
N PRO A 185 0.19 -5.10 -5.59
CA PRO A 185 1.41 -4.85 -6.36
C PRO A 185 2.58 -5.74 -5.90
N HIS A 186 3.07 -6.59 -6.80
CA HIS A 186 4.26 -7.41 -6.57
C HIS A 186 5.41 -6.93 -7.44
N ASP A 187 6.63 -7.14 -6.94
CA ASP A 187 7.87 -6.96 -7.66
C ASP A 187 8.27 -8.27 -8.35
N PHE A 188 8.15 -8.30 -9.68
CA PHE A 188 8.61 -9.42 -10.50
C PHE A 188 9.90 -9.10 -11.27
N GLY A 189 10.60 -8.03 -10.92
CA GLY A 189 11.74 -7.53 -11.69
C GLY A 189 11.34 -7.29 -13.14
N VAL A 190 12.01 -7.93 -14.10
CA VAL A 190 11.71 -7.83 -15.55
C VAL A 190 10.81 -8.97 -16.04
N GLU A 191 10.59 -9.99 -15.23
CA GLU A 191 9.87 -11.22 -15.63
C GLU A 191 8.35 -11.05 -15.64
N ASN A 192 7.66 -11.99 -16.30
CA ASN A 192 6.20 -11.96 -16.32
C ASN A 192 5.64 -12.58 -15.03
N PRO A 193 4.57 -12.01 -14.47
CA PRO A 193 3.94 -12.55 -13.26
C PRO A 193 3.49 -14.00 -13.44
N PRO A 194 3.77 -14.89 -12.48
CA PRO A 194 3.40 -16.28 -12.57
C PRO A 194 1.89 -16.48 -12.41
N VAL A 195 1.31 -17.39 -13.19
CA VAL A 195 -0.12 -17.72 -13.11
C VAL A 195 -0.38 -18.60 -11.89
N LEU A 196 -1.31 -18.17 -11.03
CA LEU A 196 -1.73 -18.90 -9.83
C LEU A 196 -2.69 -20.03 -10.23
N LYS A 197 -2.13 -21.24 -10.39
CA LYS A 197 -2.86 -22.43 -10.83
C LYS A 197 -2.79 -23.63 -9.87
N SER A 198 -1.89 -23.62 -8.89
CA SER A 198 -1.74 -24.69 -7.91
C SER A 198 -2.32 -24.27 -6.56
N GLU A 199 -2.85 -25.24 -5.83
CA GLU A 199 -3.36 -25.04 -4.48
C GLU A 199 -2.25 -24.54 -3.54
N GLU A 200 -1.02 -25.03 -3.72
CA GLU A 200 0.16 -24.58 -2.97
C GLU A 200 0.44 -23.08 -3.18
N MET A 201 0.41 -22.59 -4.42
CA MET A 201 0.64 -21.16 -4.70
C MET A 201 -0.45 -20.29 -4.09
N ILE A 202 -1.71 -20.72 -4.16
CA ILE A 202 -2.82 -19.98 -3.56
C ILE A 202 -2.69 -19.96 -2.03
N LYS A 203 -2.31 -21.09 -1.43
CA LYS A 203 -2.08 -21.18 0.02
C LYS A 203 -0.96 -20.23 0.46
N GLN A 204 0.17 -20.23 -0.23
CA GLN A 204 1.27 -19.28 0.03
C GLN A 204 0.81 -17.82 -0.08
N LYS A 205 0.03 -17.48 -1.11
CA LYS A 205 -0.52 -16.12 -1.27
C LYS A 205 -1.60 -15.78 -0.22
N THR A 206 -2.27 -16.77 0.34
CA THR A 206 -3.21 -16.58 1.46
C THR A 206 -2.46 -16.26 2.75
N GLU A 207 -1.43 -17.04 3.07
CA GLU A 207 -0.55 -16.82 4.23
C GLU A 207 0.15 -15.43 4.14
N MET A 208 0.51 -15.02 2.93
CA MET A 208 1.00 -13.66 2.67
C MET A 208 -0.03 -12.59 3.04
N LEU A 209 -1.30 -12.73 2.63
CA LEU A 209 -2.34 -11.76 2.99
C LEU A 209 -2.59 -11.72 4.50
N ASP A 210 -2.52 -12.87 5.19
CA ASP A 210 -2.67 -12.95 6.64
C ASP A 210 -1.56 -12.14 7.32
N SER A 211 -0.31 -12.39 6.92
CA SER A 211 0.87 -11.68 7.41
C SER A 211 0.78 -10.17 7.16
N LEU A 212 0.31 -9.76 5.98
CA LEU A 212 0.11 -8.34 5.66
C LEU A 212 -0.96 -7.68 6.54
N MET A 213 -2.03 -8.41 6.89
CA MET A 213 -3.07 -7.89 7.78
C MET A 213 -2.57 -7.70 9.22
N GLU A 214 -1.73 -8.62 9.70
CA GLU A 214 -1.07 -8.52 11.00
C GLU A 214 -0.11 -7.33 11.04
N VAL A 215 0.75 -7.19 10.03
CA VAL A 215 1.68 -6.05 9.90
C VAL A 215 0.92 -4.71 9.83
N GLU A 216 -0.16 -4.64 9.06
CA GLU A 216 -0.99 -3.42 8.99
C GLU A 216 -1.61 -3.06 10.34
N SER A 217 -2.07 -4.07 11.08
CA SER A 217 -2.66 -3.89 12.41
C SER A 217 -1.60 -3.47 13.44
N ALA A 218 -0.42 -4.10 13.42
CA ALA A 218 0.72 -3.76 14.28
C ALA A 218 1.21 -2.33 14.02
N TYR A 219 1.33 -1.93 12.74
CA TYR A 219 1.74 -0.58 12.37
C TYR A 219 0.71 0.48 12.82
N LYS A 220 -0.59 0.19 12.70
CA LYS A 220 -1.64 1.08 13.23
C LYS A 220 -1.60 1.21 14.74
N LEU A 221 -1.33 0.12 15.45
CA LEU A 221 -1.13 0.14 16.90
C LEU A 221 0.06 1.03 17.26
N GLN A 222 1.19 0.87 16.55
CA GLN A 222 2.39 1.66 16.75
C GLN A 222 2.16 3.16 16.55
N LYS A 223 1.39 3.56 15.53
CA LYS A 223 1.10 4.97 15.18
C LYS A 223 0.09 5.72 16.06
N GLY A 224 -0.58 5.06 17.01
CA GLY A 224 -1.52 5.75 17.92
C GLY A 224 -0.86 6.86 18.76
N ASP A 225 -1.61 7.89 19.15
CA ASP A 225 -1.13 9.12 19.81
C ASP A 225 -0.09 8.85 20.91
N ALA A 226 1.09 9.45 20.75
CA ALA A 226 2.10 9.50 21.79
C ALA A 226 1.79 10.68 22.71
N ASP A 227 1.35 10.41 23.94
CA ASP A 227 1.33 11.43 24.98
C ASP A 227 2.78 11.81 25.30
N GLY A 228 3.16 13.06 25.02
CA GLY A 228 4.55 13.54 25.10
C GLY A 228 5.17 13.49 26.50
N ASN A 229 4.40 13.07 27.50
CA ASN A 229 4.82 12.86 28.88
C ASN A 229 5.29 11.43 29.22
N VAL A 230 5.20 10.47 28.28
CA VAL A 230 5.54 9.05 28.54
C VAL A 230 6.69 8.61 27.64
N HIS A 231 7.61 7.79 28.19
CA HIS A 231 8.67 7.18 27.40
C HIS A 231 8.07 6.33 26.25
N PRO A 232 8.60 6.41 25.01
CA PRO A 232 8.04 5.71 23.84
C PRO A 232 7.80 4.22 24.05
N LEU A 233 8.73 3.50 24.68
CA LEU A 233 8.56 2.08 24.99
C LEU A 233 7.44 1.83 26.02
N GLY A 234 7.24 2.74 26.97
CA GLY A 234 6.13 2.67 27.91
C GLY A 234 4.78 2.88 27.23
N ALA A 235 4.71 3.79 26.26
CA ALA A 235 3.53 3.99 25.43
C ALA A 235 3.24 2.76 24.55
N HIS A 236 4.26 2.15 23.95
CA HIS A 236 4.12 0.91 23.18
C HIS A 236 3.66 -0.27 24.04
N TYR A 237 4.21 -0.43 25.25
CA TYR A 237 3.76 -1.46 26.19
C TYR A 237 2.28 -1.27 26.58
N ALA A 238 1.87 -0.04 26.93
CA ALA A 238 0.48 0.26 27.27
C ALA A 238 -0.49 -0.09 26.13
N LYS A 239 -0.05 0.06 24.87
CA LYS A 239 -0.85 -0.31 23.69
C LYS A 239 -1.03 -1.81 23.51
N LEU A 240 -0.14 -2.65 24.06
CA LEU A 240 -0.33 -4.10 24.07
C LEU A 240 -1.51 -4.51 24.97
N ASN A 241 -1.91 -3.66 25.92
CA ASN A 241 -3.02 -3.88 26.84
C ASN A 241 -2.95 -5.24 27.57
N THR A 242 -1.74 -5.60 27.98
CA THR A 242 -1.43 -6.84 28.70
C THR A 242 -0.56 -6.55 29.92
N ASP A 243 -0.71 -7.36 30.96
CA ASP A 243 0.18 -7.40 32.12
C ASP A 243 1.17 -8.55 31.88
N ILE A 244 2.41 -8.20 31.55
CA ILE A 244 3.49 -9.13 31.18
C ILE A 244 4.55 -9.12 32.28
#